data_AF-A0AAV5YXF9-F1
#
_entry.id   AF-A0AAV5YXF9-F1
#
_cell.length_a   1.000
_cell.length_b   1.000
_cell.length_c   1.000
_cell.angle_alpha   90.00
_cell.angle_beta   90.00
_cell.angle_gamma   90.00
#
_symmetry.space_group_name_H-M   'P 1'
#
loop_
_entity.id
_entity.type
_entity.pdbx_description
1 polymer ?
#
loop_
_entity_poly.entity_id
_entity_poly.type
_entity_poly.pdbx_seq_one_letter_code
_entity_poly.pdbx_strand_id
1 'polypeptide(L)' 'MSFRVIGRGTPKRDGAEKVTGHTQFLHDLTLPRLAHGAILRTPYPHARVRAIDTSAAEALPGVLAVITADRVEQHPFG' A
#
# COMPACT_ATOMS: atom_id res chain seq x y z
N MET A 1 -3.06 -46.83 2.47
CA MET A 1 -4.07 -45.85 2.00
C MET A 1 -3.48 -45.05 0.86
N SER A 2 -4.16 -44.98 -0.29
CA SER A 2 -3.74 -44.13 -1.42
C SER A 2 -4.59 -42.86 -1.42
N PHE A 3 -3.94 -41.70 -1.36
CA PHE A 3 -4.62 -40.41 -1.40
C PHE A 3 -4.74 -39.90 -2.84
N ARG A 4 -5.90 -39.33 -3.18
CA ARG A 4 -6.17 -38.81 -4.52
C ARG A 4 -5.30 -37.60 -4.88
N VAL A 5 -4.95 -36.76 -3.90
CA VAL A 5 -4.29 -35.45 -4.12
C VAL A 5 -2.97 -35.31 -3.36
N ILE A 6 -2.88 -35.86 -2.15
CA ILE A 6 -1.67 -35.75 -1.31
C ILE A 6 -0.51 -36.48 -1.99
N GLY A 7 0.63 -35.78 -2.15
CA GLY A 7 1.84 -36.31 -2.77
C GLY A 7 1.84 -36.28 -4.31
N ARG A 8 0.82 -35.69 -4.95
CA ARG A 8 0.76 -35.55 -6.41
C ARG A 8 1.00 -34.11 -6.86
N GLY A 9 1.76 -33.93 -7.93
CA GLY A 9 1.91 -32.64 -8.61
C GLY A 9 0.58 -32.21 -9.23
N THR A 10 -0.15 -31.35 -8.52
CA THR A 10 -1.45 -30.83 -8.96
C THR A 10 -1.27 -29.38 -9.42
N PRO A 11 -1.85 -28.96 -10.56
CA PRO A 11 -1.78 -27.57 -10.99
C PRO A 11 -2.31 -26.61 -9.92
N LYS A 12 -1.63 -25.48 -9.75
CA LYS A 12 -2.08 -24.45 -8.81
C LYS A 12 -3.35 -23.80 -9.36
N ARG A 13 -4.40 -23.66 -8.53
CA ARG A 13 -5.72 -23.18 -8.95
C ARG A 13 -5.67 -21.82 -9.65
N ASP A 14 -4.90 -20.90 -9.10
CA ASP A 14 -4.68 -19.55 -9.62
C ASP A 14 -3.45 -19.46 -10.56
N GLY A 15 -2.84 -20.60 -10.88
CA GLY A 15 -1.58 -20.65 -11.62
C GLY A 15 -1.72 -20.10 -13.03
N ALA A 16 -2.76 -20.53 -13.74
CA ALA A 16 -3.00 -20.11 -15.12
C ALA A 16 -3.17 -18.59 -15.21
N GLU A 17 -4.08 -18.01 -14.43
CA GLU A 17 -4.37 -16.57 -14.46
C GLU A 17 -3.15 -15.71 -14.09
N LYS A 18 -2.31 -16.18 -13.15
CA LYS A 18 -1.09 -15.49 -12.74
C LYS A 18 -0.01 -15.49 -13.83
N VAL A 19 0.15 -16.60 -14.56
CA VAL A 19 1.18 -16.67 -15.62
C VAL A 19 0.73 -16.02 -16.93
N THR A 20 -0.57 -15.85 -17.14
CA THR A 20 -1.12 -15.16 -18.32
C THR A 20 -1.35 -13.66 -18.10
N GLY A 21 -1.12 -13.16 -16.88
CA GLY A 21 -1.37 -11.76 -16.52
C GLY A 21 -2.87 -11.39 -16.43
N HIS A 22 -3.74 -12.38 -16.24
CA HIS A 22 -5.17 -12.15 -16.05
C HIS A 22 -5.53 -11.85 -14.59
N THR A 23 -4.70 -12.28 -13.63
CA THR A 23 -4.87 -11.90 -12.22
C THR A 23 -4.59 -10.42 -12.04
N GLN A 24 -5.59 -9.67 -11.57
CA GLN A 24 -5.44 -8.28 -11.18
C GLN A 24 -4.92 -8.16 -9.75
N PHE A 25 -3.91 -7.32 -9.56
CA PHE A 25 -3.38 -6.92 -8.27
C PHE A 25 -3.78 -5.48 -7.97
N LEU A 26 -3.52 -5.03 -6.74
CA LEU A 26 -3.90 -3.69 -6.28
C LEU A 26 -3.42 -2.55 -7.19
N HIS A 27 -2.27 -2.73 -7.85
CA HIS A 27 -1.69 -1.74 -8.76
C HIS A 27 -2.34 -1.73 -10.15
N ASP A 28 -3.09 -2.76 -10.51
CA ASP A 28 -3.81 -2.85 -11.78
C ASP A 28 -5.20 -2.20 -11.71
N LEU A 29 -5.67 -1.88 -10.50
CA LEU A 29 -6.99 -1.33 -10.27
C LEU A 29 -7.01 0.17 -10.57
N THR A 30 -7.96 0.59 -11.41
CA THR A 30 -8.32 2.01 -11.59
C THR A 30 -9.79 2.18 -11.20
N LEU A 31 -10.05 3.08 -10.25
CA LEU A 31 -11.39 3.35 -9.73
C LEU A 31 -11.79 4.80 -10.01
N PRO A 32 -13.09 5.09 -10.17
CA PRO A 32 -13.56 6.47 -10.23
C PRO A 32 -13.07 7.25 -9.00
N ARG A 33 -12.49 8.43 -9.23
CA ARG A 33 -11.95 9.33 -8.18
C ARG A 33 -10.79 8.73 -7.37
N LEU A 34 -10.02 7.80 -7.94
CA LEU A 34 -8.81 7.26 -7.30
C LEU A 34 -7.79 8.37 -7.02
N ALA A 35 -7.48 8.60 -5.75
CA ALA A 35 -6.39 9.45 -5.31
C ALA A 35 -5.08 8.65 -5.17
N HIS A 36 -3.95 9.33 -5.35
CA HIS A 36 -2.62 8.74 -5.15
C HIS A 36 -1.99 9.31 -3.88
N GLY A 37 -1.35 8.44 -3.11
CA GLY A 37 -0.62 8.81 -1.89
C GLY A 37 0.88 8.60 -2.05
N ALA A 38 1.67 9.46 -1.43
CA ALA A 38 3.11 9.31 -1.31
C ALA A 38 3.52 9.50 0.16
N ILE A 39 4.54 8.76 0.60
CA ILE A 39 5.02 8.79 1.99
C ILE A 39 6.43 9.38 1.99
N LEU A 40 6.59 10.54 2.64
CA LEU A 40 7.91 11.08 2.96
C LEU A 40 8.48 10.32 4.16
N ARG A 41 9.67 9.71 3.98
CA ARG A 41 10.36 8.95 5.03
C ARG A 41 11.60 9.67 5.51
N THR A 42 11.95 9.47 6.78
CA THR A 42 13.20 9.97 7.36
C THR A 42 14.42 9.32 6.70
N PRO A 43 15.47 10.08 6.35
CA PRO A 43 16.76 9.50 5.95
C PRO A 43 17.60 9.08 7.17
N TYR A 44 17.21 9.48 8.38
CA TYR A 44 17.93 9.17 9.62
C TYR A 44 17.40 7.88 10.26
N PRO A 45 18.28 6.99 10.73
CA PRO A 45 17.87 5.77 11.42
C PRO A 45 17.25 6.04 12.80
N HIS A 46 17.67 7.12 13.48
CA HIS A 46 17.11 7.55 14.76
C HIS A 46 17.21 9.07 14.90
N ALA A 47 16.07 9.73 15.06
CA ALA A 47 15.99 11.18 15.26
C ALA A 47 14.67 11.56 15.94
N ARG A 48 14.65 12.73 16.58
CA ARG A 48 13.42 13.35 17.09
C ARG A 48 12.90 14.35 16.08
N VAL A 49 11.64 14.20 15.66
CA VAL A 49 10.95 15.20 14.85
C VAL A 49 10.70 16.43 15.71
N ARG A 50 11.29 17.57 15.32
CA ARG A 50 11.12 18.87 16.02
C ARG A 50 9.95 19.65 15.47
N ALA A 51 9.82 19.67 14.14
CA ALA A 51 8.76 20.35 13.41
C ALA A 51 8.58 19.67 12.04
N ILE A 52 7.40 19.82 11.46
CA ILE A 52 7.08 19.47 10.07
C ILE A 52 6.37 20.70 9.48
N ASP A 53 6.97 21.31 8.46
CA ASP A 53 6.30 22.35 7.67
C ASP A 53 5.69 21.71 6.41
N THR A 54 4.38 21.84 6.27
CA THR A 54 3.60 21.25 5.17
C THR A 54 3.14 22.29 4.14
N SER A 55 3.37 23.58 4.40
CA SER A 55 2.82 24.70 3.62
C SER A 55 3.12 24.61 2.13
N ALA A 56 4.37 24.28 1.77
CA ALA A 56 4.78 24.15 0.39
C ALA A 56 4.05 23.01 -0.34
N ALA A 57 3.83 21.87 0.33
CA ALA A 57 3.14 20.73 -0.25
C ALA A 57 1.63 21.00 -0.40
N GLU A 58 1.01 21.65 0.58
CA GLU A 58 -0.40 22.03 0.54
C GLU A 58 -0.73 23.05 -0.56
N ALA A 59 0.23 23.92 -0.90
CA ALA A 59 0.06 24.92 -1.94
C ALA A 59 0.12 24.36 -3.37
N LEU A 60 0.54 23.10 -3.55
CA LEU A 60 0.69 22.52 -4.90
C LEU A 60 -0.66 22.18 -5.52
N PRO A 61 -0.92 22.59 -6.78
CA PRO A 61 -2.12 22.18 -7.50
C PRO A 61 -2.24 20.65 -7.59
N GLY A 62 -3.41 20.12 -7.22
CA GLY A 62 -3.71 18.69 -7.27
C GLY A 62 -3.39 17.91 -5.99
N VAL A 63 -2.75 18.54 -4.99
CA VAL A 63 -2.64 17.95 -3.65
C VAL A 63 -3.99 18.01 -2.96
N LEU A 64 -4.53 16.84 -2.63
CA LEU A 64 -5.83 16.74 -1.96
C LEU A 64 -5.72 16.91 -0.44
N ALA A 65 -4.62 16.45 0.16
CA ALA A 65 -4.35 16.55 1.59
C ALA A 65 -2.87 16.29 1.89
N VAL A 66 -2.37 16.91 2.96
CA VAL A 66 -1.10 16.54 3.60
C VAL A 66 -1.39 16.09 5.02
N ILE A 67 -1.05 14.83 5.31
CA ILE A 67 -1.42 14.16 6.56
C ILE A 67 -0.15 13.94 7.40
N THR A 68 -0.17 14.45 8.62
CA THR A 68 0.89 14.37 9.62
C THR A 68 0.33 13.82 10.92
N ALA A 69 1.20 13.42 11.85
CA ALA A 69 0.79 12.76 13.09
C ALA A 69 -0.13 13.61 13.98
N ASP A 70 0.02 14.93 13.94
CA ASP A 70 -0.81 15.91 14.68
C ASP A 70 -2.21 16.11 14.07
N ARG A 71 -2.47 15.58 12.87
CA ARG A 71 -3.73 15.75 12.14
C ARG A 71 -4.61 14.49 12.11
N VAL A 72 -4.22 13.46 12.84
CA VAL A 72 -4.96 12.19 12.93
C VAL A 72 -5.13 11.79 14.38
N GLU A 73 -6.27 11.18 14.68
CA GLU A 73 -6.51 10.60 15.99
C GLU A 73 -5.58 9.39 16.21
N GLN A 74 -4.66 9.55 17.15
CA GLN A 74 -3.70 8.51 17.50
C GLN A 74 -4.40 7.46 18.36
N HIS A 75 -4.61 6.28 17.81
CA HIS A 75 -5.07 5.13 18.57
C HIS A 75 -3.85 4.29 18.98
N PRO A 76 -3.50 4.23 20.28
CA PRO A 76 -2.44 3.36 20.74
C PRO A 76 -2.82 1.91 20.42
N PHE A 77 -1.87 1.15 19.87
CA PHE A 77 -2.02 -0.31 19.84
C PHE A 77 -1.77 -0.84 21.25
N GLY A 78 -2.81 -1.35 21.91
CA GLY A 78 -2.76 -1.90 23.27
C GLY A 78 -4.06 -1.69 24.04
#